data_AF-A0A2G9ND43-F1
#
_entry.id   AF-A0A2G9ND43-F1
#
_cell.length_a   1.000
_cell.length_b   1.000
_cell.length_c   1.000
_cell.angle_alpha   90.00
_cell.angle_beta   90.00
_cell.angle_gamma   90.00
#
_symmetry.space_group_name_H-M   'P 1'
#
loop_
_entity.id
_entity.type
_entity.pdbx_description
1 polymer ?
#
loop_
_entity_poly.entity_id
_entity_poly.type
_entity_poly.pdbx_seq_one_letter_code
_entity_poly.pdbx_strand_id
1 'polypeptide(L)'
;MTEKFLVSLEKAEKSIRLADHFLNVTFPLVKEYRLLLKIISELYVGVINLINASLQYDYYHKRITIFQDSQTNLRTFKESCALRNGLSENEVSSLLEVIRLFKVHKSSS
;
A
#
# COMPACT_ATOMS: atom_id res chain seq x y z
N MET A 1 -6.31 -9.03 -22.25
CA MET A 1 -6.05 -7.67 -21.73
C MET A 1 -5.92 -7.82 -20.22
N THR A 2 -4.72 -7.82 -19.65
CA THR A 2 -4.55 -7.98 -18.20
C THR A 2 -5.24 -6.82 -17.50
N GLU A 3 -6.20 -7.12 -16.63
CA GLU A 3 -6.96 -6.10 -15.92
C GLU A 3 -6.00 -5.30 -15.03
N LYS A 4 -6.02 -3.96 -15.12
CA LYS A 4 -5.01 -3.08 -14.48
C LYS A 4 -4.82 -3.38 -12.99
N PHE A 5 -5.89 -3.78 -12.31
CA PHE A 5 -5.85 -4.11 -10.90
C PHE A 5 -4.98 -5.36 -10.61
N LEU A 6 -4.90 -6.34 -11.52
CA LEU A 6 -4.03 -7.50 -11.37
C LEU A 6 -2.55 -7.11 -11.40
N VAL A 7 -2.18 -6.15 -12.26
CA VAL A 7 -0.81 -5.62 -12.33
C VAL A 7 -0.44 -4.90 -11.03
N SER A 8 -1.38 -4.14 -10.47
CA SER A 8 -1.19 -3.50 -9.16
C SER A 8 -1.11 -4.53 -8.03
N LEU A 9 -1.94 -5.58 -8.03
CA LEU A 9 -1.85 -6.67 -7.03
C LEU A 9 -0.51 -7.38 -7.09
N GLU A 10 -0.02 -7.75 -8.27
CA GLU A 10 1.27 -8.42 -8.43
C GLU A 10 2.43 -7.55 -7.91
N LYS A 11 2.40 -6.25 -8.21
CA LYS A 11 3.40 -5.29 -7.68
C LYS A 11 3.32 -5.18 -6.17
N ALA A 12 2.11 -5.11 -5.61
CA ALA A 12 1.92 -5.05 -4.18
C ALA A 12 2.48 -6.28 -3.48
N GLU A 13 2.15 -7.47 -3.98
CA GLU A 13 2.61 -8.75 -3.45
C GLU A 13 4.14 -8.84 -3.46
N LYS A 14 4.79 -8.47 -4.57
CA LYS A 14 6.25 -8.48 -4.66
C LYS A 14 6.90 -7.57 -3.62
N SER A 15 6.42 -6.33 -3.47
CA SER A 15 6.98 -5.40 -2.49
C SER A 15 6.72 -5.82 -1.04
N ILE A 16 5.53 -6.35 -0.72
CA ILE A 16 5.20 -6.83 0.63
C ILE A 16 6.06 -8.05 0.98
N ARG A 17 6.19 -9.03 0.08
CA ARG A 17 7.07 -10.20 0.29
C ARG A 17 8.53 -9.80 0.48
N LEU A 18 9.00 -8.79 -0.27
CA LEU A 18 10.36 -8.28 -0.10
C LEU A 18 10.56 -7.59 1.25
N ALA A 19 9.60 -6.76 1.66
CA ALA A 19 9.62 -6.11 2.98
C ALA A 19 9.61 -7.15 4.12
N ASP A 20 8.77 -8.19 4.00
CA ASP A 20 8.69 -9.30 4.95
C ASP A 20 10.01 -10.05 5.06
N HIS A 21 10.61 -10.41 3.91
CA HIS A 21 11.92 -11.05 3.88
C HIS A 21 12.99 -10.17 4.54
N PHE A 22 13.02 -8.88 4.22
CA PHE A 22 13.98 -7.96 4.85
C PHE A 22 13.78 -7.84 6.35
N LEU A 23 12.54 -7.79 6.83
CA LEU A 23 12.24 -7.65 8.25
C LEU A 23 12.55 -8.91 9.05
N ASN A 24 12.15 -10.08 8.54
CA ASN A 24 12.18 -11.33 9.29
C ASN A 24 13.43 -12.17 9.04
N VAL A 25 14.11 -11.97 7.91
CA VAL A 25 15.31 -12.74 7.53
C VAL A 25 16.54 -11.85 7.52
N THR A 26 16.56 -10.77 6.74
CA THR A 26 17.78 -9.99 6.53
C THR A 26 18.13 -9.12 7.74
N PHE A 27 17.15 -8.44 8.35
CA PHE A 27 17.38 -7.50 9.44
C PHE A 27 17.95 -8.15 10.71
N PRO A 28 17.47 -9.33 11.18
CA PRO A 28 18.06 -9.99 12.33
C PRO A 28 19.54 -10.38 12.13
N LEU A 29 19.94 -10.66 10.88
CA LEU A 29 21.31 -11.04 10.53
C LEU A 29 22.25 -9.83 10.42
N VAL A 30 21.81 -8.78 9.73
CA VAL A 30 22.65 -7.61 9.40
C VAL A 30 22.58 -6.53 10.48
N LYS A 31 21.41 -6.34 11.10
CA LYS A 31 21.13 -5.34 12.16
C LYS A 31 21.46 -3.90 11.78
N GLU A 32 21.37 -3.56 10.50
CA GLU A 32 21.58 -2.20 10.02
C GLU A 32 20.29 -1.38 9.98
N TYR A 33 20.29 -0.21 10.61
CA TYR A 33 19.13 0.70 10.66
C TYR A 33 18.66 1.15 9.27
N ARG A 34 19.58 1.30 8.30
CA ARG A 34 19.24 1.68 6.92
C ARG A 34 18.29 0.67 6.25
N LEU A 35 18.35 -0.60 6.67
CA LEU A 35 17.44 -1.63 6.17
C LEU A 35 15.99 -1.39 6.62
N LEU A 36 15.77 -0.81 7.82
CA LEU A 36 14.43 -0.43 8.27
C LEU A 36 13.81 0.64 7.36
N LEU A 37 14.61 1.61 6.90
CA LEU A 37 14.14 2.62 5.93
C LEU A 37 13.76 1.98 4.60
N LYS A 38 14.53 0.98 4.15
CA LYS A 38 14.22 0.21 2.94
C LYS A 38 12.94 -0.61 3.12
N ILE A 39 12.75 -1.25 4.27
CA ILE A 39 11.51 -1.99 4.61
C ILE A 39 10.30 -1.05 4.54
N ILE A 40 10.36 0.12 5.17
CA ILE A 40 9.27 1.11 5.13
C ILE A 40 8.99 1.56 3.68
N SER A 41 10.04 1.74 2.87
CA SER A 41 9.89 2.12 1.47
C SER A 41 9.18 1.04 0.65
N GLU A 42 9.54 -0.23 0.83
CA GLU A 42 8.86 -1.36 0.16
C GLU A 42 7.42 -1.54 0.65
N LEU A 43 7.17 -1.41 1.96
CA LEU A 43 5.81 -1.41 2.51
C LEU A 43 4.97 -0.30 1.91
N TYR A 44 5.50 0.92 1.79
CA TYR A 44 4.82 2.03 1.13
C TYR A 44 4.43 1.70 -0.32
N VAL A 45 5.37 1.18 -1.11
CA VAL A 45 5.09 0.76 -2.50
C VAL A 45 4.01 -0.32 -2.53
N GLY A 46 4.09 -1.30 -1.62
CA GLY A 46 3.10 -2.36 -1.45
C GLY A 46 1.70 -1.80 -1.18
N VAL A 47 1.57 -0.95 -0.16
CA VAL A 47 0.31 -0.34 0.26
C VAL A 47 -0.30 0.54 -0.84
N ILE A 48 0.49 1.37 -1.52
CA ILE A 48 -0.03 2.20 -2.62
C ILE A 48 -0.56 1.34 -3.75
N ASN A 49 0.12 0.24 -4.09
CA ASN A 49 -0.35 -0.68 -5.12
C ASN A 49 -1.60 -1.46 -4.68
N LEU A 50 -1.73 -1.85 -3.41
CA LEU A 50 -2.97 -2.44 -2.88
C LEU A 50 -4.16 -1.48 -3.00
N ILE A 51 -3.98 -0.23 -2.56
CA ILE A 51 -5.01 0.81 -2.66
C ILE A 51 -5.41 1.02 -4.13
N ASN A 52 -4.43 1.13 -5.02
CA ASN A 52 -4.69 1.29 -6.46
C ASN A 52 -5.41 0.08 -7.06
N ALA A 53 -5.01 -1.14 -6.71
CA ALA A 53 -5.71 -2.34 -7.15
C ALA A 53 -7.17 -2.34 -6.68
N SER A 54 -7.41 -1.99 -5.42
CA SER A 54 -8.75 -1.90 -4.85
C SER A 54 -9.62 -0.87 -5.57
N LEU A 55 -9.08 0.32 -5.83
CA LEU A 55 -9.77 1.38 -6.58
C LEU A 55 -10.05 0.95 -8.02
N GLN A 56 -9.08 0.36 -8.70
CA GLN A 56 -9.21 -0.08 -10.08
C GLN A 56 -10.23 -1.22 -10.23
N TYR A 57 -10.26 -2.15 -9.27
CA TYR A 57 -11.24 -3.24 -9.24
C TYR A 57 -12.67 -2.70 -9.08
N ASP A 58 -12.91 -1.82 -8.10
CA ASP A 58 -14.24 -1.25 -7.90
C ASP A 58 -14.65 -0.31 -9.05
N TYR A 59 -13.70 0.42 -9.64
CA TYR A 59 -13.94 1.23 -10.83
C TYR A 59 -14.32 0.38 -12.05
N TYR A 60 -13.62 -0.75 -12.26
CA TYR A 60 -13.93 -1.70 -13.33
C TYR A 60 -15.36 -2.22 -13.22
N HIS A 61 -15.81 -2.49 -11.99
CA HIS A 61 -17.20 -2.86 -11.69
C HIS A 61 -18.17 -1.68 -11.61
N LYS A 62 -17.76 -0.46 -12.02
CA LYS A 62 -18.56 0.77 -12.04
C LYS A 62 -19.14 1.16 -10.68
N ARG A 63 -18.47 0.78 -9.58
CA ARG A 63 -18.91 1.05 -8.20
C ARG A 63 -18.43 2.39 -7.66
N ILE A 64 -17.34 2.92 -8.23
CA ILE A 64 -16.74 4.20 -7.84
C ILE A 64 -16.26 4.97 -9.07
N THR A 65 -15.87 6.23 -8.85
CA THR A 65 -15.12 7.05 -9.79
C THR A 65 -13.67 7.17 -9.33
N ILE A 66 -12.72 7.09 -10.25
CA ILE A 66 -11.31 7.43 -9.99
C ILE A 66 -11.07 8.87 -10.43
N PHE A 67 -10.48 9.66 -9.55
CA PHE A 67 -10.19 11.09 -9.76
C PHE A 67 -8.71 11.29 -10.11
N GLN A 68 -8.38 12.46 -10.65
CA GLN A 68 -6.97 12.86 -10.84
C GLN A 68 -6.28 13.19 -9.49
N ASP A 69 -7.05 13.66 -8.51
CA ASP A 69 -6.53 13.98 -7.19
C ASP A 69 -6.34 12.72 -6.32
N SER A 70 -5.09 12.52 -5.89
CA SER A 70 -4.69 11.40 -5.04
C SER A 70 -5.34 11.40 -3.66
N GLN A 71 -5.61 12.59 -3.08
CA GLN A 71 -6.23 12.68 -1.75
C GLN A 71 -7.70 12.26 -1.80
N THR A 72 -8.41 12.67 -2.86
CA THR A 72 -9.79 12.24 -3.13
C THR A 72 -9.85 10.73 -3.34
N ASN A 73 -8.95 10.16 -4.13
CA ASN A 73 -8.88 8.71 -4.31
C ASN A 73 -8.59 7.95 -3.01
N LEU A 74 -7.71 8.48 -2.16
CA LEU A 74 -7.44 7.88 -0.84
C LEU A 74 -8.68 7.94 0.06
N ARG A 75 -9.46 9.02 0.00
CA ARG A 75 -10.75 9.12 0.70
C ARG A 75 -11.75 8.09 0.17
N THR A 76 -11.90 7.97 -1.16
CA THR A 76 -12.75 6.96 -1.80
C THR A 76 -12.36 5.54 -1.41
N PHE A 77 -11.06 5.25 -1.31
CA PHE A 77 -10.60 3.96 -0.81
C PHE A 77 -11.11 3.68 0.61
N LYS A 78 -10.91 4.61 1.55
CA LYS A 78 -11.33 4.44 2.96
C LYS A 78 -12.85 4.28 3.10
N GLU A 79 -13.60 5.14 2.43
CA GLU A 79 -15.05 5.26 2.62
C GLU A 79 -15.85 4.21 1.85
N SER A 80 -15.29 3.64 0.78
CA SER A 80 -16.02 2.72 -0.09
C SER A 80 -15.31 1.40 -0.28
N CYS A 81 -14.08 1.42 -0.80
CA CYS A 81 -13.41 0.18 -1.21
C CYS A 81 -12.99 -0.69 -0.03
N ALA A 82 -12.40 -0.09 1.01
CA ALA A 82 -11.94 -0.80 2.21
C ALA A 82 -13.11 -1.49 2.93
N LEU A 83 -14.21 -0.75 3.12
CA LEU A 83 -15.44 -1.28 3.70
C LEU A 83 -15.98 -2.46 2.90
N ARG A 84 -16.03 -2.34 1.56
CA ARG A 84 -16.54 -3.38 0.66
C ARG A 84 -15.69 -4.65 0.67
N ASN A 85 -14.38 -4.49 0.80
CA ASN A 85 -13.43 -5.59 0.89
C ASN A 85 -13.34 -6.19 2.29
N GLY A 86 -14.14 -5.71 3.26
CA GLY A 86 -14.20 -6.25 4.61
C GLY A 86 -13.03 -5.87 5.50
N LEU A 87 -12.28 -4.81 5.16
CA LEU A 87 -11.20 -4.34 6.02
C LEU A 87 -11.78 -3.67 7.26
N SER A 88 -11.25 -4.05 8.42
CA SER A 88 -11.50 -3.38 9.69
C SER A 88 -10.86 -1.98 9.73
N GLU A 89 -11.37 -1.12 10.61
CA GLU A 89 -10.78 0.21 10.83
C GLU A 89 -9.30 0.13 11.25
N ASN A 90 -8.92 -0.89 12.01
CA ASN A 90 -7.54 -1.11 12.44
C ASN A 90 -6.62 -1.46 11.26
N GLU A 91 -7.09 -2.29 10.33
CA GLU A 91 -6.33 -2.62 9.11
C GLU A 91 -6.17 -1.40 8.22
N VAL A 92 -7.25 -0.62 8.02
CA VAL A 92 -7.19 0.64 7.28
C VAL A 92 -6.22 1.61 7.93
N SER A 93 -6.29 1.77 9.26
CA SER A 93 -5.38 2.62 10.03
C SER A 93 -3.92 2.19 9.86
N SER A 94 -3.64 0.89 9.91
CA SER A 94 -2.30 0.34 9.70
C SER A 94 -1.74 0.65 8.31
N LEU A 95 -2.56 0.54 7.26
CA LEU A 95 -2.16 0.92 5.89
C LEU A 95 -1.84 2.42 5.79
N LEU A 96 -2.66 3.27 6.41
CA LEU A 96 -2.44 4.72 6.41
C LEU A 96 -1.20 5.11 7.22
N GLU A 97 -0.90 4.36 8.28
CA GLU A 97 0.28 4.59 9.10
C GLU A 97 1.57 4.33 8.32
N VAL A 98 1.61 3.29 7.48
CA VAL A 98 2.74 3.06 6.55
C VAL A 98 2.96 4.26 5.64
N ILE A 99 1.87 4.82 5.07
CA ILE A 99 1.95 6.01 4.22
C ILE A 99 2.48 7.22 5.02
N ARG A 100 2.03 7.39 6.26
CA ARG A 100 2.48 8.48 7.15
C ARG A 100 3.98 8.35 7.46
N LEU A 101 4.43 7.17 7.89
CA LEU A 101 5.83 6.90 8.23
C LEU A 101 6.76 7.16 7.05
N PHE A 102 6.37 6.71 5.85
CA PHE A 102 7.14 6.97 4.64
C PHE A 102 7.23 8.47 4.30
N LYS A 103 6.13 9.22 4.43
CA LYS A 103 6.13 10.68 4.22
C LYS A 103 7.06 11.40 5.19
N VAL A 104 7.02 11.02 6.48
CA VAL A 104 7.91 11.57 7.51
C VAL A 104 9.37 11.30 7.14
N HIS A 105 9.72 10.07 6.80
CA HIS A 105 11.06 9.72 6.35
C HIS A 105 11.53 10.56 5.16
N LYS A 106 10.67 10.71 4.12
CA LYS A 106 10.98 11.51 2.93
C LYS A 106 11.18 13.00 3.24
N SER A 107 10.50 13.52 4.27
CA SER A 107 10.65 14.94 4.69
C SER A 107 11.84 15.20 5.61
N SER A 108 12.41 14.16 6.22
CA SER A 108 13.56 14.25 7.13
C SER A 108 14.89 13.88 6.48
N SER A 109 14.89 13.51 5.19
CA SER A 109 16.07 13.22 4.38
C SER A 109 16.32 14.35 3.40
#